data_AF-A0A815CZ46-F1
#
_entry.id   AF-A0A815CZ46-F1
#
_cell.length_a   1.000
_cell.length_b   1.000
_cell.length_c   1.000
_cell.angle_alpha   90.00
_cell.angle_beta   90.00
_cell.angle_gamma   90.00
#
_symmetry.space_group_name_H-M   'P 1'
#
loop_
_entity.id
_entity.type
_entity.pdbx_description
1 polymer ?
#
loop_
_entity_poly.entity_id
_entity_poly.type
_entity_poly.pdbx_seq_one_letter_code
_entity_poly.pdbx_strand_id
1 'polypeptide(L)' 'MYLFLSFVFILYASYRLYQHFFPPPDIDPNGKYVLISGCDTGFGHGLAIELDQQGFNVLAGVYLQDNIISL' A
#
# COMPACT_ATOMS: atom_id res chain seq x y z
N MET A 1 -2.18 -34.11 11.27
CA MET A 1 -2.98 -33.44 10.22
C MET A 1 -4.03 -32.50 10.80
N TYR A 2 -5.00 -32.97 11.58
CA TYR A 2 -6.04 -32.11 12.17
C TYR A 2 -5.51 -31.02 13.13
N LEU A 3 -4.55 -31.35 14.00
CA LEU A 3 -3.90 -30.36 14.89
C LEU A 3 -3.18 -29.25 14.12
N PHE A 4 -2.57 -29.58 12.98
CA PHE A 4 -1.90 -28.63 12.11
C PHE A 4 -2.91 -27.69 11.44
N LEU A 5 -4.01 -28.24 10.91
CA LEU A 5 -5.09 -27.46 10.31
C LEU A 5 -5.78 -26.53 11.33
N SER A 6 -6.05 -27.01 12.55
CA SER A 6 -6.62 -26.18 13.61
C SER A 6 -5.67 -25.05 14.01
N PHE A 7 -4.35 -25.32 14.05
CA PHE A 7 -3.36 -24.30 14.37
C PHE A 7 -3.29 -23.19 13.30
N VAL A 8 -3.27 -23.56 12.01
CA VAL A 8 -3.31 -22.59 10.90
C VAL A 8 -4.60 -21.76 10.94
N PHE A 9 -5.74 -22.39 11.23
CA PHE A 9 -7.02 -21.69 11.37
C PHE A 9 -7.01 -20.69 12.54
N ILE A 10 -6.48 -21.09 13.70
CA ILE A 10 -6.34 -20.20 14.86
C ILE A 10 -5.42 -19.03 14.54
N LEU A 11 -4.28 -19.27 13.88
CA LEU A 11 -3.37 -18.19 13.47
C LEU A 11 -4.06 -17.22 12.50
N TYR A 12 -4.73 -17.73 11.47
CA TYR A 12 -5.49 -16.89 10.53
C TYR A 12 -6.59 -16.09 11.23
N ALA A 13 -7.37 -16.74 12.10
CA ALA A 13 -8.42 -16.07 12.87
C ALA A 13 -7.85 -14.99 13.80
N SER A 14 -6.74 -15.28 14.50
CA SER A 14 -6.05 -14.31 15.35
C SER A 14 -5.49 -13.13 14.56
N TYR A 15 -4.93 -13.37 13.37
CA TYR A 15 -4.43 -12.32 12.48
C TYR A 15 -5.58 -11.42 12.01
N ARG A 16 -6.69 -12.01 11.58
CA ARG A 16 -7.91 -11.28 11.19
C ARG A 16 -8.51 -10.49 12.35
N LEU A 17 -8.53 -11.07 13.56
CA LEU A 17 -9.01 -10.39 14.76
C LEU A 17 -8.09 -9.21 15.12
N TYR A 18 -6.78 -9.41 15.07
CA TYR A 18 -5.80 -8.35 15.32
C TYR A 18 -5.95 -7.19 14.35
N GLN A 19 -6.09 -7.45 13.05
CA GLN A 19 -6.33 -6.41 12.04
C GLN A 19 -7.65 -5.66 12.25
N HIS A 20 -8.68 -6.32 12.79
CA HIS A 20 -9.96 -5.69 13.08
C HIS A 20 -9.90 -4.77 14.32
N PHE A 21 -9.18 -5.18 15.37
CA PHE A 21 -9.01 -4.36 16.57
C PHE A 21 -7.99 -3.24 16.42
N PHE A 22 -7.00 -3.41 15.53
CA PHE A 22 -5.96 -2.43 15.25
C PHE A 22 -5.97 -2.08 13.75
N PRO A 23 -7.02 -1.38 13.27
CA PRO A 23 -7.02 -0.91 11.90
C PRO A 23 -5.83 0.03 11.68
N PRO A 24 -5.25 0.06 10.45
CA PRO A 24 -4.27 1.07 10.10
C PRO A 24 -4.85 2.48 10.35
N PRO A 25 -3.99 3.47 10.70
CA PRO A 25 -4.45 4.83 10.85
C PRO A 25 -5.10 5.30 9.55
N ASP A 26 -6.31 5.85 9.67
CA ASP A 26 -6.99 6.51 8.56
C ASP A 26 -6.40 7.92 8.39
N ILE A 27 -5.73 8.14 7.26
CA ILE A 27 -5.02 9.38 6.98
C ILE A 27 -5.84 10.15 5.96
N ASP A 28 -6.46 11.25 6.37
CA ASP A 28 -7.13 12.17 5.45
C ASP A 28 -6.10 12.71 4.42
N PRO A 29 -6.27 12.43 3.12
CA PRO A 29 -5.35 12.88 2.07
C PRO A 29 -5.33 14.41 1.87
N ASN A 30 -6.37 15.11 2.32
CA ASN A 30 -6.54 16.53 2.02
C ASN A 30 -5.36 17.38 2.52
N GLY A 31 -4.75 18.13 1.59
CA GLY A 31 -3.60 18.98 1.86
C GLY A 31 -2.30 18.23 2.17
N LYS A 32 -2.27 16.89 2.06
CA LYS A 32 -1.07 16.08 2.27
C LYS A 32 -0.36 15.80 0.94
N TYR A 33 0.96 15.71 1.03
CA TYR A 33 1.83 15.43 -0.11
C TYR A 33 2.70 14.21 0.19
N VAL A 34 2.89 13.36 -0.81
CA VAL A 34 3.74 12.17 -0.71
C VAL A 34 4.79 12.22 -1.81
N LEU A 35 6.06 12.26 -1.42
CA LEU A 35 7.20 12.14 -2.34
C LEU A 35 7.63 10.68 -2.42
N ILE A 36 7.63 10.13 -3.62
CA ILE A 36 8.03 8.74 -3.88
C ILE A 36 9.16 8.77 -4.89
N SER A 37 10.31 8.18 -4.56
CA SER A 37 11.40 7.98 -5.51
C SER A 37 11.32 6.58 -6.13
N GLY A 38 11.90 6.42 -7.34
CA GLY A 38 11.90 5.14 -8.04
C GLY A 38 10.52 4.75 -8.59
N CYS A 39 9.79 5.72 -9.14
CA CYS A 39 8.45 5.52 -9.70
C CYS A 39 8.44 5.04 -11.16
N ASP A 40 9.61 4.73 -11.72
CA ASP A 40 9.76 4.30 -13.11
C ASP A 40 8.95 3.03 -13.41
N THR A 41 9.03 2.02 -12.53
CA THR A 41 8.33 0.73 -12.69
C THR A 41 8.07 0.05 -11.33
N GLY A 42 7.33 -1.06 -11.33
CA GLY A 42 7.19 -1.94 -10.17
C GLY A 42 6.41 -1.32 -9.01
N PHE A 43 6.90 -1.53 -7.78
CA PHE A 43 6.18 -1.13 -6.57
C PHE A 43 6.04 0.38 -6.44
N GLY A 44 7.10 1.15 -6.68
CA GLY A 44 7.06 2.62 -6.55
C GLY A 44 6.04 3.24 -7.50
N HIS A 45 6.00 2.74 -8.75
CA HIS A 45 5.01 3.12 -9.75
C HIS A 45 3.57 2.82 -9.30
N GLY A 46 3.30 1.57 -8.89
CA GLY A 46 1.97 1.19 -8.41
C GLY A 46 1.54 1.94 -7.15
N LEU A 47 2.48 2.20 -6.24
CA LEU A 47 2.22 2.98 -5.03
C LEU A 47 1.88 4.43 -5.36
N ALA A 48 2.57 5.04 -6.32
CA ALA A 48 2.28 6.40 -6.75
C ALA A 48 0.85 6.53 -7.30
N ILE A 49 0.44 5.60 -8.16
CA ILE A 49 -0.92 5.55 -8.73
C ILE A 49 -1.96 5.31 -7.64
N GLU A 50 -1.74 4.32 -6.77
CA GLU A 50 -2.69 3.97 -5.71
C GLU A 50 -2.92 5.14 -4.74
N LEU A 51 -1.86 5.84 -4.33
CA LEU A 51 -1.98 6.99 -3.43
C LEU A 51 -2.63 8.20 -4.09
N ASP A 52 -2.36 8.43 -5.37
CA ASP A 52 -3.04 9.47 -6.16
C ASP A 52 -4.55 9.18 -6.26
N GLN A 53 -4.93 7.92 -6.54
CA GLN A 53 -6.33 7.47 -6.57
C GLN A 53 -7.03 7.58 -5.21
N GLN A 54 -6.28 7.43 -4.11
CA GLN A 54 -6.79 7.65 -2.76
C GLN A 54 -6.92 9.15 -2.42
N GLY A 55 -6.44 10.06 -3.29
CA GLY A 55 -6.60 11.52 -3.15
C GLY A 55 -5.40 12.26 -2.56
N PHE A 56 -4.26 11.60 -2.38
CA PHE A 56 -3.03 12.27 -1.95
C PHE A 56 -2.41 13.06 -3.11
N ASN A 57 -1.76 14.18 -2.79
CA ASN A 57 -0.95 14.87 -3.79
C ASN A 57 0.40 14.15 -3.94
N VAL A 58 0.57 13.36 -5.00
CA VAL A 58 1.78 12.56 -5.19
C VAL A 58 2.82 13.30 -6.02
N LEU A 59 4.05 13.33 -5.52
CA LEU A 59 5.24 13.79 -6.23
C LEU A 59 6.05 12.55 -6.64
N ALA A 60 5.83 12.07 -7.86
CA ALA A 60 6.48 10.87 -8.37
C ALA A 60 7.86 11.20 -8.96
N GLY A 61 8.92 10.75 -8.30
CA GLY A 61 10.30 10.83 -8.77
C GLY A 61 10.65 9.65 -9.66
N VAL A 62 10.79 9.91 -10.96
CA VAL A 62 11.27 8.96 -11.98
C VAL A 62 12.71 9.29 -12.38
N TYR A 63 13.46 8.27 -12.79
CA TYR A 63 14.82 8.40 -13.31
C TYR A 63 14.83 8.58 -14.83
N LEU A 64 14.01 7.82 -15.56
CA LEU A 64 13.90 7.89 -17.02
C LEU A 64 12.69 8.74 -17.41
N GLN A 65 12.92 9.73 -18.27
CA GLN A 65 11.89 10.67 -18.67
C GLN A 65 10.76 10.02 -19.49
N ASP A 66 11.05 8.95 -20.24
CA ASP A 66 10.06 8.22 -21.03
C ASP A 66 8.97 7.57 -20.16
N ASN A 67 9.28 7.27 -18.89
CA ASN A 67 8.34 6.64 -17.95
C ASN A 67 7.33 7.64 -17.33
N ILE A 68 7.47 8.94 -17.60
CA ILE A 68 6.47 9.92 -17.17
C ILE A 68 5.12 9.66 -17.84
N ILE A 69 5.11 9.16 -19.08
CA ILE A 69 3.88 8.94 -19.86
C ILE A 69 3.06 7.76 -19.28
N SER A 70 3.70 6.86 -18.54
CA SER A 70 3.03 5.70 -17.94
C SER A 70 2.38 5.97 -16.58
N LEU A 71 2.67 7.11 -15.95
CA LEU A 71 2.07 7.58 -14.69
C LEU A 71 0.80 8.38 -14.99
#